data_AF-A0A519C0S4-F1
#
_entry.id   AF-A0A519C0S4-F1
#
_cell.length_a   1.000
_cell.length_b   1.000
_cell.length_c   1.000
_cell.angle_alpha   90.00
_cell.angle_beta   90.00
_cell.angle_gamma   90.00
#
_symmetry.space_group_name_H-M   'P 1'
#
loop_
_entity.id
_entity.type
_entity.pdbx_description
1 polymer ?
#
loop_
_entity_poly.entity_id
_entity_poly.type
_entity_poly.pdbx_seq_one_letter_code
_entity_poly.pdbx_strand_id
1 'polypeptide(L)'
;MSRGSGKGGSSRGKGNSRRHSRMSKSQRDQRSNSLNPNNRTNKSGNDNRSNQMNLNNPAHDSSRQSSGSPGRWSQRMDAKSASRIQAHADKTDTNQDFKARAQSAAEKNEDEDS
;
A
#
# COMPACT_ATOMS: atom_id res chain seq x y z
N MET A 1 24.67 14.70 -42.36
CA MET A 1 23.40 14.03 -42.03
C MET A 1 23.69 12.80 -41.19
N SER A 2 22.92 12.60 -40.10
CA SER A 2 22.78 11.44 -39.21
C SER A 2 24.03 10.78 -38.59
N ARG A 3 24.36 11.18 -37.34
CA ARG A 3 25.12 10.35 -36.40
C ARG A 3 24.12 9.73 -35.41
N GLY A 4 23.65 8.53 -35.71
CA GLY A 4 22.74 7.77 -34.85
C GLY A 4 23.47 7.23 -33.62
N SER A 5 23.41 7.95 -32.50
CA SER A 5 23.85 7.47 -31.19
C SER A 5 22.79 6.55 -30.58
N GLY A 6 22.78 5.28 -30.99
CA GLY A 6 21.92 4.25 -30.39
C GLY A 6 22.42 3.85 -29.00
N LYS A 7 21.97 4.56 -27.96
CA LYS A 7 22.21 4.21 -26.56
C LYS A 7 21.07 3.34 -26.02
N GLY A 8 21.41 2.12 -25.59
CA GLY A 8 20.88 1.55 -24.34
C GLY A 8 19.63 0.68 -24.42
N GLY A 9 19.79 -0.57 -24.87
CA GLY A 9 18.87 -1.64 -24.50
C GLY A 9 19.23 -2.22 -23.13
N SER A 10 18.54 -1.80 -22.06
CA SER A 10 18.65 -2.47 -20.76
C SER A 10 17.62 -3.60 -20.68
N SER A 11 17.98 -4.78 -21.17
CA SER A 11 17.19 -5.99 -21.01
C SER A 11 17.29 -6.47 -19.55
N ARG A 12 16.30 -6.10 -18.72
CA ARG A 12 16.14 -6.68 -17.38
C ARG A 12 15.52 -8.06 -17.48
N GLY A 13 16.31 -9.04 -17.90
CA GLY A 13 15.99 -10.45 -17.72
C GLY A 13 16.03 -10.79 -16.24
N LYS A 14 14.86 -10.94 -15.60
CA LYS A 14 14.76 -11.40 -14.22
C LYS A 14 14.96 -12.91 -14.19
N GLY A 15 16.23 -13.32 -14.12
CA GLY A 15 16.62 -14.70 -13.85
C GLY A 15 16.15 -15.13 -12.46
N ASN A 16 15.40 -16.23 -12.41
CA ASN A 16 14.98 -16.92 -11.19
C ASN A 16 16.20 -17.55 -10.50
N SER A 17 16.94 -16.76 -9.73
CA SER A 17 18.11 -17.23 -8.97
C SER A 17 17.66 -17.86 -7.66
N ARG A 18 17.51 -19.19 -7.71
CA ARG A 18 17.29 -20.13 -6.61
C ARG A 18 18.54 -20.29 -5.71
N ARG A 19 19.17 -19.16 -5.34
CA ARG A 19 20.37 -19.10 -4.50
C ARG A 19 20.16 -18.04 -3.43
N HIS A 20 20.18 -18.48 -2.18
CA HIS A 20 20.23 -17.64 -0.98
C HIS A 20 21.61 -16.96 -0.93
N SER A 21 21.81 -15.96 -1.80
CA SER A 21 23.00 -15.13 -1.80
C SER A 21 23.09 -14.43 -0.45
N ARG A 22 24.11 -14.78 0.33
CA ARG A 22 24.51 -14.05 1.53
C ARG A 22 24.70 -12.60 1.11
N MET A 23 23.77 -11.75 1.54
CA MET A 23 23.76 -10.34 1.15
C MET A 23 25.07 -9.68 1.58
N SER A 24 25.72 -8.97 0.65
CA SER A 24 27.01 -8.31 0.92
C SER A 24 26.86 -7.29 2.04
N LYS A 25 27.96 -6.98 2.74
CA LYS A 25 27.97 -5.95 3.80
C LYS A 25 27.42 -4.62 3.28
N SER A 26 27.85 -4.19 2.10
CA SER A 26 27.34 -2.97 1.45
C SER A 26 25.84 -3.02 1.15
N GLN A 27 25.32 -4.14 0.63
CA GLN A 27 23.87 -4.29 0.39
C GLN A 27 23.06 -4.30 1.69
N ARG A 28 23.63 -4.87 2.76
CA ARG A 28 23.03 -4.87 4.09
C ARG A 28 22.97 -3.48 4.68
N ASP A 29 24.06 -2.73 4.58
CA ASP A 29 24.14 -1.37 5.11
C ASP A 29 23.17 -0.43 4.37
N GLN A 30 23.04 -0.58 3.04
CA GLN A 30 22.01 0.15 2.26
C GLN A 30 20.58 -0.19 2.73
N ARG A 31 20.29 -1.47 2.97
CA ARG A 31 18.98 -1.88 3.51
C ARG A 31 18.74 -1.37 4.92
N SER A 32 19.72 -1.47 5.81
CA SER A 32 19.65 -0.96 7.18
C SER A 32 19.39 0.55 7.17
N ASN A 33 20.11 1.30 6.34
CA ASN A 33 19.91 2.73 6.16
C ASN A 33 18.53 3.07 5.58
N SER A 34 17.98 2.23 4.71
CA SER A 34 16.64 2.41 4.16
C SER A 34 15.52 2.09 5.15
N LEU A 35 15.82 1.39 6.25
CA LEU A 35 14.84 1.02 7.29
C LEU A 35 15.04 1.81 8.59
N ASN A 36 16.18 2.47 8.76
CA ASN A 36 16.47 3.31 9.91
C ASN A 36 15.72 4.64 9.80
N PRO A 37 14.75 4.93 10.69
CA PRO A 37 13.96 6.16 10.63
C PRO A 37 14.79 7.42 10.92
N ASN A 38 15.92 7.29 11.61
CA ASN A 38 16.84 8.39 11.90
C ASN A 38 17.81 8.66 10.75
N ASN A 39 17.85 7.81 9.73
CA ASN A 39 18.71 8.03 8.57
C ASN A 39 18.08 9.05 7.61
N ARG A 40 18.88 10.03 7.18
CA ARG A 40 18.45 11.13 6.30
C ARG A 40 17.79 10.65 5.01
N THR A 41 18.31 9.59 4.40
CA THR A 41 17.77 9.03 3.14
C THR A 41 16.41 8.36 3.32
N ASN A 42 16.17 7.70 4.47
CA ASN A 42 14.85 7.15 4.79
C ASN A 42 13.86 8.30 5.04
N LYS A 43 14.27 9.29 5.84
CA LYS A 43 13.44 10.45 6.17
C LYS A 43 13.02 11.23 4.92
N SER A 44 13.96 11.58 4.04
CA SER A 44 13.66 12.27 2.79
C SER A 44 12.79 11.44 1.84
N GLY A 45 12.98 10.11 1.82
CA GLY A 45 12.12 9.19 1.07
C GLY A 45 10.68 9.20 1.59
N ASN A 46 10.49 9.18 2.91
CA ASN A 46 9.18 9.24 3.54
C ASN A 46 8.50 10.59 3.33
N ASP A 47 9.23 11.70 3.49
CA ASP A 47 8.68 13.04 3.28
C ASP A 47 8.25 13.23 1.82
N ASN A 48 9.05 12.74 0.85
CA ASN A 48 8.67 12.75 -0.57
C ASN A 48 7.43 11.90 -0.84
N ARG A 49 7.34 10.69 -0.25
CA ARG A 49 6.16 9.83 -0.39
C ARG A 49 4.92 10.47 0.22
N SER A 50 5.06 11.12 1.38
CA SER A 50 3.99 11.86 2.04
C SER A 50 3.48 13.00 1.15
N ASN A 51 4.39 13.78 0.57
CA ASN A 51 4.06 14.85 -0.37
C ASN A 51 3.36 14.33 -1.62
N GLN A 52 3.75 13.16 -2.14
CA GLN A 52 3.05 12.52 -3.27
C GLN A 52 1.65 12.02 -2.92
N MET A 53 1.44 11.59 -1.68
CA MET A 53 0.14 11.11 -1.19
C MET A 53 -0.73 12.21 -0.59
N ASN A 54 -0.23 13.44 -0.52
CA ASN A 54 -1.01 14.58 -0.07
C ASN A 54 -2.07 14.91 -1.14
N LEU A 55 -3.35 14.74 -0.78
CA LEU A 55 -4.49 15.01 -1.68
C LEU A 55 -4.52 16.46 -2.16
N ASN A 56 -3.94 17.38 -1.39
CA ASN A 56 -3.85 18.81 -1.72
C ASN A 56 -2.62 19.13 -2.59
N ASN A 57 -1.77 18.15 -2.93
CA ASN A 57 -0.67 18.34 -3.86
C ASN A 57 -1.21 18.29 -5.31
N PRO A 58 -1.05 19.34 -6.13
CA PRO A 58 -1.54 19.35 -7.50
C PRO A 58 -0.97 18.22 -8.38
N ALA A 59 0.25 17.75 -8.08
CA ALA A 59 0.86 16.62 -8.79
C ALA A 59 0.20 15.26 -8.48
N HIS A 60 -0.58 15.14 -7.40
CA HIS A 60 -1.31 13.92 -7.05
C HIS A 60 -2.52 13.71 -7.97
N ASP A 61 -3.19 14.79 -8.41
CA ASP A 61 -4.34 14.74 -9.33
C ASP A 61 -3.93 14.27 -10.74
N SER A 62 -2.77 14.74 -11.23
CA SER A 62 -2.25 14.38 -12.56
C SER A 62 -2.02 12.86 -12.72
N SER A 63 -1.69 12.13 -11.64
CA SER A 63 -1.50 10.68 -11.69
C SER A 63 -2.81 9.88 -11.74
N ARG A 64 -3.92 10.49 -11.32
CA ARG A 64 -5.26 9.87 -11.30
C ARG A 64 -6.00 10.01 -12.61
N GLN A 65 -5.62 10.99 -13.43
CA GLN A 65 -6.22 11.26 -14.73
C GLN A 65 -5.90 10.19 -15.80
N SER A 66 -4.96 9.25 -15.55
CA SER A 66 -4.61 8.18 -16.49
C SER A 66 -5.51 6.93 -16.43
N SER A 67 -6.48 6.85 -15.52
CA SER A 67 -7.49 5.80 -15.52
C SER A 67 -8.84 6.41 -15.19
N GLY A 68 -9.57 6.82 -16.23
CA GLY A 68 -10.92 7.35 -16.12
C GLY A 68 -11.85 6.37 -15.42
N SER A 69 -12.06 6.57 -14.12
CA SER A 69 -13.17 5.96 -13.41
C SER A 69 -13.74 6.97 -12.40
N PRO A 70 -14.99 7.40 -12.58
CA PRO A 70 -15.61 8.43 -11.76
C PRO A 70 -15.99 7.86 -10.39
N GLY A 71 -15.80 8.65 -9.34
CA GLY A 71 -16.58 8.54 -8.10
C GLY A 71 -16.30 7.31 -7.22
N ARG A 72 -15.60 7.57 -6.11
CA ARG A 72 -15.24 6.64 -5.02
C ARG A 72 -16.42 6.03 -4.22
N TRP A 73 -17.64 5.99 -4.76
CA TRP A 73 -18.79 5.28 -4.19
C TRP A 73 -19.24 4.11 -5.08
N SER A 74 -19.05 4.21 -6.40
CA SER A 74 -19.59 3.24 -7.36
C SER A 74 -18.72 1.99 -7.55
N GLN A 75 -17.47 2.02 -7.04
CA GLN A 75 -16.56 0.90 -7.17
C GLN A 75 -16.90 -0.15 -6.12
N ARG A 76 -17.74 -1.11 -6.53
CA ARG A 76 -18.08 -2.30 -5.74
C ARG A 76 -16.80 -2.87 -5.13
N MET A 77 -16.82 -3.09 -3.82
CA MET A 77 -15.66 -3.57 -3.08
C MET A 77 -15.22 -4.92 -3.66
N ASP A 78 -13.97 -5.00 -4.13
CA ASP A 78 -13.43 -6.26 -4.64
C ASP A 78 -13.28 -7.26 -3.47
N ALA A 79 -13.58 -8.54 -3.71
CA ALA A 79 -13.58 -9.58 -2.68
C ALA A 79 -12.23 -9.67 -1.96
N LYS A 80 -11.11 -9.47 -2.67
CA LYS A 80 -9.76 -9.50 -2.09
C LYS A 80 -9.51 -8.32 -1.17
N SER A 81 -10.09 -7.16 -1.50
CA SER A 81 -10.02 -5.96 -0.68
C SER A 81 -10.85 -6.13 0.59
N ALA A 82 -12.05 -6.70 0.47
CA ALA A 82 -12.90 -7.04 1.61
C ALA A 82 -12.22 -8.03 2.58
N SER A 83 -11.66 -9.14 2.06
CA SER A 83 -10.94 -10.11 2.90
C SER A 83 -9.73 -9.50 3.61
N ARG A 84 -9.03 -8.55 2.97
CA ARG A 84 -7.88 -7.87 3.59
C ARG A 84 -8.32 -7.00 4.77
N ILE A 85 -9.45 -6.29 4.63
CA ILE A 85 -10.02 -5.46 5.69
C ILE A 85 -10.47 -6.34 6.86
N GLN A 86 -11.17 -7.44 6.59
CA GLN A 86 -11.61 -8.40 7.61
C GLN A 86 -10.44 -9.00 8.38
N ALA A 87 -9.44 -9.55 7.67
CA ALA A 87 -8.26 -10.12 8.30
C ALA A 87 -7.48 -9.11 9.15
N HIS A 88 -7.49 -7.83 8.76
CA HIS A 88 -6.88 -6.78 9.57
C HIS A 88 -7.70 -6.49 10.82
N ALA A 89 -9.02 -6.37 10.69
CA ALA A 89 -9.92 -6.09 11.80
C ALA A 89 -9.92 -7.20 12.85
N ASP A 90 -9.89 -8.46 12.44
CA ASP A 90 -9.77 -9.61 13.33
C ASP A 90 -8.38 -9.68 13.99
N LYS A 91 -7.33 -9.21 13.30
CA LYS A 91 -5.97 -9.19 13.84
C LYS A 91 -5.74 -8.06 14.87
N THR A 92 -6.49 -6.97 14.77
CA THR A 92 -6.30 -5.79 15.62
C THR A 92 -7.39 -5.61 16.68
N ASP A 93 -8.29 -6.60 16.83
CA ASP A 93 -9.46 -6.58 17.73
C ASP A 93 -10.33 -5.32 17.65
N THR A 94 -10.17 -4.52 16.59
CA THR A 94 -10.78 -3.19 16.49
C THR A 94 -12.27 -3.25 16.19
N ASN A 95 -12.77 -4.45 15.88
CA ASN A 95 -14.17 -4.71 15.57
C ASN A 95 -14.92 -5.42 16.71
N GLN A 96 -14.27 -5.65 17.86
CA GLN A 96 -14.90 -6.34 19.00
C GLN A 96 -16.07 -5.53 19.56
N ASP A 97 -15.89 -4.23 19.78
CA ASP A 97 -16.94 -3.35 20.30
C ASP A 97 -18.13 -3.24 19.33
N PHE A 98 -17.85 -3.22 18.03
CA PHE A 98 -18.91 -3.20 17.01
C PHE A 98 -19.68 -4.53 16.98
N LYS A 99 -18.99 -5.68 17.06
CA LYS A 99 -19.61 -7.01 17.15
C LYS A 99 -20.47 -7.13 18.42
N ALA A 100 -19.93 -6.76 19.58
CA ALA A 100 -20.66 -6.80 20.85
C ALA A 100 -21.90 -5.89 20.84
N ARG A 101 -21.78 -4.70 20.26
CA ARG A 101 -22.90 -3.77 20.13
C ARG A 101 -23.95 -4.24 19.13
N ALA A 102 -23.53 -4.86 18.02
CA ALA A 102 -24.44 -5.45 17.04
C ALA A 102 -25.20 -6.65 17.62
N GLN A 103 -24.53 -7.52 18.39
CA GLN A 103 -25.17 -8.64 19.09
C GLN A 103 -26.14 -8.16 20.17
N SER A 104 -25.72 -7.23 21.04
CA SER A 104 -26.60 -6.66 22.06
C SER A 104 -27.81 -5.94 21.47
N ALA A 105 -27.68 -5.31 20.30
CA ALA A 105 -28.81 -4.70 19.61
C ALA A 105 -29.75 -5.73 18.96
N ALA A 106 -29.22 -6.87 18.49
CA ALA A 106 -30.04 -7.95 17.98
C ALA A 106 -30.82 -8.64 19.11
N GLU A 107 -30.16 -8.98 20.22
CA GLU A 107 -30.79 -9.59 21.41
C GLU A 107 -31.92 -8.71 21.96
N LYS A 108 -31.70 -7.39 22.07
CA LYS A 108 -32.74 -6.45 22.53
C LYS A 108 -33.95 -6.32 21.60
N ASN A 109 -33.81 -6.62 20.31
CA ASN A 109 -34.95 -6.61 19.40
C ASN A 109 -35.77 -7.91 19.51
N GLU A 110 -35.16 -9.03 19.92
CA GLU A 110 -35.88 -10.28 20.15
C GLU A 110 -36.74 -10.24 21.43
N ASP A 111 -36.32 -9.46 22.43
CA ASP A 111 -37.08 -9.25 23.68
C ASP A 111 -38.33 -8.34 23.51
N GLU A 112 -38.38 -7.49 22.47
CA GLU A 112 -39.48 -6.56 22.20
C GLU A 112 -40.54 -7.13 21.22
N ASP A 113 -40.25 -8.26 20.58
CA ASP A 113 -41.14 -9.00 19.67
C ASP A 113 -41.84 -10.22 20.35
N SER A 114 -41.75 -10.35 21.68
CA SER A 114 -42.41 -11.40 22.51
C SER A 114 -43.55 -10.85 23.35
#